data_AF-A0A9Q1B5E8-F1
#
_entry.id   AF-A0A9Q1B5E8-F1
#
_cell.length_a   1.000
_cell.length_b   1.000
_cell.length_c   1.000
_cell.angle_alpha   90.00
_cell.angle_beta   90.00
_cell.angle_gamma   90.00
#
_symmetry.space_group_name_H-M   'P 1'
#
loop_
_entity.id
_entity.type
_entity.pdbx_description
1 polymer ?
#
loop_
_entity_poly.entity_id
_entity_poly.type
_entity_poly.pdbx_seq_one_letter_code
_entity_poly.pdbx_strand_id
1 'polypeptide(L)'
;MPSAGVGPLCCSKSRVNAAVYRDILEHSMLPSADELYGNADFIFQQDLASAHMAKSAKTWLNDHGIIMLDWPANSPVLNPIENLWGIAKRKMRDMRLNNATELKAAIEPS
;
A
#
# COMPACT_ATOMS: atom_id res chain seq x y z
N MET A 1 5.39 1.00 -7.12
CA MET A 1 4.76 2.12 -7.85
C MET A 1 4.15 1.52 -9.10
N PRO A 2 2.83 1.63 -9.28
CA PRO A 2 2.19 1.19 -10.51
C PRO A 2 2.75 1.98 -11.71
N SER A 3 2.92 1.34 -12.87
CA SER A 3 3.48 2.00 -14.06
C SER A 3 2.59 3.14 -14.60
N ALA A 4 1.32 3.15 -14.22
CA ALA A 4 0.31 4.10 -14.67
C ALA A 4 0.22 5.38 -13.81
N GLY A 5 0.83 5.43 -12.62
CA GLY A 5 0.70 6.59 -11.73
C GLY A 5 0.90 6.26 -10.26
N VAL A 6 0.51 7.18 -9.36
CA VAL A 6 0.54 6.99 -7.90
C VAL A 6 -0.89 6.80 -7.41
N GLY A 7 -1.15 5.67 -6.74
CA GLY A 7 -2.43 5.45 -6.06
C GLY A 7 -2.56 6.24 -4.75
N PRO A 8 -3.76 6.32 -4.16
CA PRO A 8 -4.04 7.11 -2.97
C PRO A 8 -3.27 6.61 -1.75
N LEU A 9 -2.80 7.56 -0.94
CA LEU A 9 -2.19 7.29 0.36
C LEU A 9 -3.28 7.29 1.44
N CYS A 10 -3.58 6.11 2.00
CA CYS A 10 -4.54 6.00 3.09
C CYS A 10 -3.82 6.02 4.46
N CYS A 11 -4.07 7.06 5.26
CA CYS A 11 -3.52 7.20 6.61
C CYS A 11 -4.47 6.60 7.66
N SER A 12 -4.17 5.39 8.16
CA SER A 12 -4.90 4.80 9.29
C SER A 12 -4.50 5.45 10.63
N LYS A 13 -5.50 5.79 11.45
CA LYS A 13 -5.30 6.31 12.83
C LYS A 13 -5.01 5.21 13.86
N SER A 14 -5.13 3.94 13.48
CA SER A 14 -4.98 2.77 14.35
C SER A 14 -4.08 1.71 13.72
N ARG A 15 -3.61 0.76 14.55
CA ARG A 15 -2.80 -0.38 14.09
C ARG A 15 -3.58 -1.16 13.03
N VAL A 16 -3.00 -1.28 11.84
CA VAL A 16 -3.59 -2.04 10.74
C VAL A 16 -3.57 -3.52 11.11
N ASN A 17 -4.75 -4.09 11.33
CA ASN A 17 -4.97 -5.53 11.45
C ASN A 17 -5.58 -6.06 10.14
N ALA A 18 -5.81 -7.36 10.05
CA ALA A 18 -6.33 -7.97 8.83
C ALA A 18 -7.74 -7.45 8.42
N ALA A 19 -8.57 -7.02 9.37
CA ALA A 19 -9.88 -6.45 9.06
C ALA A 19 -9.74 -5.06 8.44
N VAL A 20 -9.00 -4.17 9.09
CA VAL A 20 -8.68 -2.82 8.58
C VAL A 20 -7.97 -2.90 7.23
N TYR A 21 -7.09 -3.89 7.05
CA TYR A 21 -6.42 -4.09 5.78
C TYR A 21 -7.38 -4.41 4.64
N ARG A 22 -8.37 -5.30 4.86
CA ARG A 22 -9.40 -5.58 3.85
C ARG A 22 -10.25 -4.35 3.55
N ASP A 23 -10.59 -3.56 4.57
CA ASP A 23 -11.33 -2.31 4.34
C ASP A 23 -10.54 -1.34 3.46
N ILE A 24 -9.21 -1.28 3.62
CA ILE A 24 -8.33 -0.49 2.75
C ILE A 24 -8.29 -1.08 1.34
N LEU A 25 -8.25 -2.41 1.19
CA LEU A 25 -8.27 -3.04 -0.12
C LEU A 25 -9.57 -2.71 -0.88
N GLU A 26 -10.70 -2.84 -0.21
CA GLU A 26 -12.03 -2.57 -0.74
C GLU A 26 -12.21 -1.09 -1.14
N HIS A 27 -11.93 -0.17 -0.22
CA HIS A 27 -12.31 1.24 -0.38
C HIS A 27 -11.20 2.11 -0.97
N SER A 28 -9.98 1.61 -1.10
CA SER A 28 -8.87 2.38 -1.64
C SER A 28 -8.18 1.64 -2.78
N MET A 29 -7.81 0.38 -2.60
CA MET A 29 -7.04 -0.33 -3.63
C MET A 29 -7.88 -0.62 -4.89
N LEU A 30 -9.09 -1.18 -4.75
CA LEU A 30 -9.93 -1.50 -5.92
C LEU A 30 -10.34 -0.27 -6.75
N PRO A 31 -10.85 0.83 -6.17
CA PRO A 31 -11.16 2.03 -6.95
C PRO A 31 -9.94 2.59 -7.67
N SER A 32 -8.76 2.51 -7.05
CA SER A 32 -7.51 3.01 -7.67
C SER A 32 -7.03 2.10 -8.79
N ALA A 33 -7.23 0.79 -8.66
CA ALA A 33 -6.93 -0.15 -9.72
C ALA A 33 -7.84 0.10 -10.92
N ASP A 34 -9.14 0.33 -10.69
CA ASP A 34 -10.10 0.69 -11.72
C ASP A 34 -9.74 2.02 -12.40
N GLU A 35 -9.36 3.05 -11.64
CA GLU A 35 -8.95 4.35 -12.19
C GLU A 35 -7.65 4.27 -13.01
N LEU A 36 -6.66 3.51 -12.54
CA LEU A 36 -5.34 3.43 -13.17
C LEU A 36 -5.26 2.44 -14.34
N TYR A 37 -6.01 1.35 -14.25
CA TYR A 37 -5.91 0.22 -15.18
C TYR A 37 -7.21 -0.07 -15.92
N GLY A 38 -8.36 0.37 -15.40
CA GLY A 38 -9.67 0.04 -15.95
C GLY A 38 -9.83 -1.47 -16.12
N ASN A 39 -10.07 -1.90 -17.35
CA ASN A 39 -10.23 -3.31 -17.71
C ASN A 39 -8.89 -4.04 -17.98
N ALA A 40 -7.74 -3.40 -17.80
CA ALA A 40 -6.46 -4.04 -18.03
C ALA A 40 -6.06 -4.93 -16.83
N ASP A 41 -5.46 -6.08 -17.14
CA ASP A 41 -4.91 -6.96 -16.12
C ASP A 41 -3.76 -6.28 -15.37
N PHE A 42 -3.69 -6.50 -14.06
CA PHE A 42 -2.59 -6.07 -13.22
C PHE A 42 -2.17 -7.16 -12.24
N ILE A 43 -0.93 -7.05 -11.76
CA ILE A 43 -0.40 -7.92 -10.71
C ILE A 43 -0.26 -7.10 -9.43
N PHE A 44 -0.87 -7.57 -8.36
CA PHE A 44 -0.82 -6.92 -7.05
C PHE A 44 0.38 -7.38 -6.24
N GLN A 45 1.08 -6.43 -5.62
CA GLN A 45 2.22 -6.68 -4.73
C GLN A 45 1.95 -6.10 -3.34
N GLN A 46 2.14 -6.92 -2.30
CA GLN A 46 2.06 -6.55 -0.88
C GLN A 46 3.29 -7.08 -0.12
N ASP A 47 3.64 -6.48 1.02
CA ASP A 47 4.69 -7.02 1.90
C ASP A 47 4.21 -8.21 2.74
N LEU A 48 5.15 -8.80 3.49
CA LEU A 48 4.91 -9.94 4.37
C LEU A 48 4.41 -9.53 5.77
N ALA A 49 3.85 -8.33 5.95
CA ALA A 49 3.27 -7.94 7.24
C ALA A 49 2.16 -8.90 7.67
N SER A 50 2.01 -9.08 8.98
CA SER A 50 1.09 -10.09 9.53
C SER A 50 -0.37 -9.89 9.10
N ALA A 51 -0.80 -8.64 8.87
CA ALA A 51 -2.14 -8.34 8.37
C ALA A 51 -2.35 -8.77 6.92
N HIS A 52 -1.33 -8.60 6.08
CA HIS A 52 -1.31 -8.95 4.65
C HIS A 52 -1.23 -10.47 4.45
N MET A 53 -0.46 -11.14 5.32
CA MET A 53 -0.30 -12.59 5.31
C MET A 53 -1.44 -13.34 5.99
N ALA A 54 -2.38 -12.64 6.62
CA ALA A 54 -3.54 -13.25 7.27
C ALA A 54 -4.38 -14.03 6.25
N LYS A 55 -4.89 -15.20 6.66
CA LYS A 55 -5.73 -16.05 5.80
C LYS A 55 -6.94 -15.28 5.26
N SER A 56 -7.58 -14.45 6.08
CA SER A 56 -8.72 -13.63 5.66
C SER A 56 -8.39 -12.62 4.57
N ALA A 57 -7.20 -12.02 4.59
CA ALA A 57 -6.75 -11.09 3.56
C ALA A 57 -6.47 -11.83 2.24
N LYS A 58 -5.77 -12.98 2.32
CA LYS A 58 -5.50 -13.82 1.14
C LYS A 58 -6.78 -14.36 0.50
N THR A 59 -7.74 -14.81 1.32
CA THR A 59 -9.05 -15.26 0.84
C THR A 59 -9.78 -14.12 0.14
N TRP A 60 -9.84 -12.93 0.75
CA TRP A 60 -10.48 -11.78 0.12
C TRP A 60 -9.87 -11.44 -1.25
N LEU A 61 -8.54 -11.45 -1.39
CA LEU A 61 -7.86 -11.19 -2.66
C LEU A 61 -8.23 -12.23 -3.73
N ASN A 62 -8.26 -13.50 -3.34
CA ASN A 62 -8.65 -14.58 -4.25
C ASN A 62 -10.12 -14.49 -4.66
N ASP A 63 -11.02 -14.17 -3.74
CA ASP A 63 -12.46 -14.02 -4.01
C ASP A 63 -12.75 -12.85 -4.97
N HIS A 64 -11.87 -11.83 -4.99
CA HIS A 64 -11.94 -10.70 -5.92
C HIS A 64 -11.13 -10.93 -7.21
N GLY A 65 -10.59 -12.13 -7.42
CA GLY A 65 -9.82 -12.47 -8.63
C GLY A 65 -8.50 -11.72 -8.76
N ILE A 66 -7.95 -11.19 -7.67
CA ILE A 66 -6.74 -10.37 -7.70
C ILE A 66 -5.52 -11.28 -7.79
N ILE A 67 -4.78 -11.16 -8.90
CA ILE A 67 -3.54 -11.89 -9.11
C ILE A 67 -2.44 -11.27 -8.24
N MET A 68 -1.93 -12.03 -7.28
CA MET A 68 -0.77 -11.64 -6.48
C MET A 68 0.54 -11.99 -7.17
N LEU A 69 1.53 -11.11 -7.04
CA LEU A 69 2.91 -11.41 -7.38
C LEU A 69 3.45 -12.50 -6.45
N ASP A 70 3.83 -13.65 -7.02
CA ASP A 70 4.45 -14.73 -6.24
C ASP A 70 5.85 -14.30 -5.80
N TRP A 71 6.05 -14.28 -4.49
CA TRP A 71 7.21 -13.67 -3.86
C TRP A 71 7.97 -14.71 -3.04
N PRO A 72 9.27 -14.92 -3.27
CA PRO A 72 10.05 -15.82 -2.44
C PRO A 72 10.13 -15.25 -1.02
N ALA A 73 9.76 -16.06 -0.02
CA ALA A 73 9.55 -15.68 1.38
C ALA A 73 10.78 -15.09 2.12
N ASN A 74 11.90 -14.83 1.44
CA ASN A 74 13.18 -14.39 2.02
C ASN A 74 13.79 -13.17 1.32
N SER A 75 13.01 -12.35 0.62
CA SER A 75 13.51 -11.11 0.01
C SER A 75 12.84 -9.85 0.60
N PRO A 76 13.06 -9.52 1.89
CA PRO A 76 12.56 -8.27 2.50
C PRO A 76 13.12 -6.99 1.84
N VAL A 77 13.90 -7.11 0.76
CA VAL A 77 14.69 -6.06 0.12
C VAL A 77 14.09 -5.53 -1.20
N LEU A 78 13.08 -6.19 -1.81
CA LEU A 78 12.53 -5.71 -3.10
C LEU A 78 11.07 -5.23 -3.05
N ASN A 79 10.53 -4.85 -1.89
CA ASN A 79 9.26 -4.13 -1.92
C ASN A 79 9.52 -2.68 -2.39
N PRO A 80 9.05 -2.27 -3.59
CA PRO A 80 9.24 -0.90 -4.06
C PRO A 80 8.61 0.13 -3.11
N ILE A 81 7.63 -0.27 -2.30
CA ILE A 81 7.03 0.60 -1.28
C ILE A 81 7.96 0.83 -0.09
N GLU A 82 8.81 -0.13 0.28
CA GLU A 82 9.80 0.06 1.36
C GLU A 82 10.89 1.03 0.93
N ASN A 83 11.32 0.95 -0.34
CA ASN A 83 12.22 1.94 -0.91
C ASN A 83 11.58 3.34 -0.92
N LEU A 84 10.29 3.42 -1.25
CA LEU A 84 9.53 4.67 -1.20
C LEU A 84 9.41 5.19 0.24
N TRP A 85 9.06 4.34 1.21
CA TRP A 85 9.03 4.71 2.63
C TRP A 85 10.41 5.14 3.13
N GLY A 86 11.49 4.50 2.67
CA GLY A 86 12.86 4.89 2.97
C GLY A 86 13.24 6.25 2.37
N ILE A 87 12.74 6.60 1.19
CA ILE A 87 12.90 7.93 0.59
C ILE A 87 12.06 8.95 1.37
N ALA A 88 10.80 8.63 1.70
CA ALA A 88 9.91 9.50 2.47
C ALA A 88 10.48 9.79 3.87
N LYS A 89 10.92 8.76 4.60
CA LYS A 89 11.57 8.91 5.92
C LYS A 89 12.83 9.78 5.85
N ARG A 90 13.65 9.63 4.79
CA ARG A 90 14.82 10.49 4.56
C ARG A 90 14.41 11.95 4.35
N LYS A 91 13.46 12.21 3.45
CA LYS A 91 12.92 13.56 3.23
C LYS A 91 12.31 14.17 4.50
N MET A 92 11.55 13.41 5.28
CA MET A 92 10.99 13.86 6.55
C MET A 92 12.07 14.28 7.55
N ARG A 93 13.13 13.46 7.67
CA ARG A 93 14.28 13.76 8.54
C ARG A 93 14.99 15.05 8.08
N ASP A 94 15.18 15.20 6.77
CA ASP A 94 15.82 16.38 6.20
C ASP A 94 14.96 17.64 6.40
N MET A 95 13.63 17.50 6.40
CA MET A 95 12.66 18.58 6.66
C MET A 95 12.37 18.84 8.15
N ARG A 96 12.94 18.08 9.09
CA ARG A 96 12.69 18.17 10.54
C ARG A 96 11.20 18.10 10.94
N LEU A 97 10.39 17.39 10.16
CA LEU A 97 8.96 17.21 10.46
C LEU A 97 8.83 16.23 11.63
N ASN A 98 8.32 16.70 12.77
CA ASN A 98 8.35 15.95 14.03
C ASN A 98 6.99 15.40 14.45
N ASN A 99 5.92 15.69 13.70
CA ASN A 99 4.57 15.23 14.04
C ASN A 99 3.74 14.85 12.80
N ALA A 100 2.70 14.03 13.03
CA ALA A 100 1.84 13.48 11.97
C ALA A 100 1.03 14.55 11.22
N THR A 101 0.80 15.72 11.84
CA THR A 101 0.05 16.82 11.25
C THR A 101 0.85 17.51 10.16
N GLU A 102 2.11 17.83 10.44
CA GLU A 102 3.07 18.38 9.49
C GLU A 102 3.31 17.45 8.30
N LEU A 103 3.35 16.12 8.56
CA LEU A 103 3.50 15.13 7.52
C LEU A 103 2.30 15.09 6.56
N LYS A 104 1.07 15.13 7.10
CA LYS A 104 -0.13 15.15 6.25
C LYS A 104 -0.19 16.39 5.38
N ALA A 105 0.11 17.56 5.96
CA ALA A 105 0.14 18.83 5.23
C ALA A 105 1.23 18.87 4.13
N ALA A 106 2.33 18.14 4.29
CA ALA A 106 3.41 18.11 3.31
C ALA A 106 3.17 17.10 2.15
N ILE A 107 2.23 16.17 2.31
CA ILE A 107 1.97 15.09 1.34
C ILE A 107 0.69 15.32 0.53
N GLU A 108 -0.29 16.04 1.07
CA GLU A 108 -1.50 16.42 0.33
C GLU A 108 -1.22 17.69 -0.51
N PRO A 109 -1.41 17.66 -1.85
CA PRO A 109 -1.26 18.85 -2.68
C PRO A 109 -2.37 19.86 -2.36
N SER A 110 -2.01 21.14 -2.33
CA SER A 110 -2.95 22.27 -2.23
C SER A 110 -3.89 22.36 -3.43
#